data_AF-A0A0M3KG44-F1
#
_entry.id   AF-A0A0M3KG44-F1
#
_cell.length_a   1.000
_cell.length_b   1.000
_cell.length_c   1.000
_cell.angle_alpha   90.00
_cell.angle_beta   90.00
_cell.angle_gamma   90.00
#
_symmetry.space_group_name_H-M   'P 1'
#
loop_
_entity.id
_entity.type
_entity.pdbx_description
1 polymer ?
#
loop_
_entity_poly.entity_id
_entity_poly.type
_entity_poly.pdbx_seq_one_letter_code
_entity_poly.pdbx_strand_id
1 'polypeptide(L)'
;MSRVSKLRLFIGLIVLSTLYYFIFHDVNRSDAATRTIEMPVLLRELCQSPLHGDLVSATEGKSANVGLSECTPYREVDRRSFAKYVQLLKSEHFRNFIAIPAEMNTKLRWSPSSTRCTPREMTAEGALQHLKLGNFLRKRYSRSGWLQQTKRKLDVQVIATPYSRTFQSAIAFLTSFLYPLNKYFGKIAINLSKMTHFCMNDQCKCTNVIKLHRQYETERTPFFESHFGPKARRIFELFKYVYNISDVSDPIHLMDIALGRHVCRRMPLPCRGGICITYDDVVKVVVILVMIFIVIDFISNLMRAIKFTIILPLFF
;
A
#
# COMPACT_ATOMS: atom_id res chain seq x y z
N MET A 1 14.09 22.02 32.13
CA MET A 1 13.35 20.81 31.66
C MET A 1 13.52 20.66 30.15
N SER A 2 14.21 19.62 29.70
CA SER A 2 14.54 19.38 28.29
C SER A 2 13.33 18.82 27.52
N ARG A 3 12.75 19.57 26.58
CA ARG A 3 11.75 19.05 25.63
C ARG A 3 12.42 17.98 24.75
N VAL A 4 12.06 16.71 24.97
CA VAL A 4 12.41 15.61 24.07
C VAL A 4 11.38 15.61 22.96
N SER A 5 11.79 15.95 21.74
CA SER A 5 10.95 15.87 20.55
C SER A 5 10.71 14.39 20.21
N LYS A 6 9.54 13.86 20.56
CA LYS A 6 9.13 12.50 20.18
C LYS A 6 8.50 12.52 18.79
N LEU A 7 9.12 11.85 17.82
CA LEU A 7 8.54 11.65 16.50
C LEU A 7 7.78 10.32 16.46
N ARG A 8 6.48 10.36 16.14
CA ARG A 8 5.67 9.15 15.93
C ARG A 8 5.45 8.92 14.45
N LEU A 9 5.78 7.72 13.99
CA LEU A 9 5.59 7.29 12.60
C LEU A 9 4.58 6.14 12.53
N PHE A 10 3.50 6.33 11.78
CA PHE A 10 2.44 5.35 11.57
C PHE A 10 2.56 4.75 10.17
N ILE A 11 3.07 3.53 10.03
CA ILE A 11 3.38 2.97 8.70
C ILE A 11 2.18 2.27 8.05
N GLY A 12 1.20 1.80 8.84
CA GLY A 12 0.08 1.05 8.28
C GLY A 12 -0.99 1.89 7.57
N LEU A 13 -1.07 3.21 7.81
CA LEU A 13 -1.88 4.11 7.00
C LEU A 13 -1.12 4.60 5.75
N ILE A 14 0.22 4.66 5.79
CA ILE A 14 1.05 5.22 4.73
C ILE A 14 0.88 4.45 3.40
N VAL A 15 0.53 3.17 3.35
CA VAL A 15 0.38 2.51 2.03
C VAL A 15 -0.86 2.98 1.28
N LEU A 16 -2.01 3.05 1.95
CA LEU A 16 -3.26 3.52 1.33
C LEU A 16 -3.30 5.04 1.26
N SER A 17 -2.92 5.74 2.33
CA SER A 17 -2.91 7.20 2.36
C SER A 17 -1.78 7.80 1.55
N THR A 18 -0.66 7.12 1.29
CA THR A 18 0.40 7.68 0.41
C THR A 18 0.14 7.33 -1.05
N LEU A 19 -0.57 6.24 -1.37
CA LEU A 19 -1.23 6.15 -2.68
C LEU A 19 -2.26 7.27 -2.83
N TYR A 20 -3.14 7.48 -1.85
CA TYR A 20 -4.22 8.48 -1.91
C TYR A 20 -3.71 9.94 -1.88
N TYR A 21 -2.76 10.27 -1.02
CA TYR A 21 -2.22 11.63 -0.83
C TYR A 21 -1.22 12.00 -1.93
N PHE A 22 -0.50 11.05 -2.54
CA PHE A 22 0.25 11.35 -3.78
C PHE A 22 -0.70 11.52 -4.97
N ILE A 23 -1.81 10.78 -5.04
CA ILE A 23 -2.82 10.96 -6.10
C ILE A 23 -3.54 12.31 -5.99
N PHE A 24 -3.71 12.89 -4.79
CA PHE A 24 -4.57 14.07 -4.59
C PHE A 24 -3.90 15.37 -4.10
N HIS A 25 -2.69 15.36 -3.50
CA HIS A 25 -2.17 16.55 -2.79
C HIS A 25 -1.23 17.46 -3.61
N ASP A 26 -1.01 17.19 -4.90
CA ASP A 26 -0.31 18.12 -5.82
C ASP A 26 -1.27 18.95 -6.69
N VAL A 27 -2.58 18.91 -6.37
CA VAL A 27 -3.63 19.67 -7.08
C VAL A 27 -3.76 21.12 -6.59
N ASN A 28 -3.23 21.46 -5.40
CA ASN A 28 -3.53 22.74 -4.74
C ASN A 28 -2.32 23.64 -4.45
N ARG A 29 -1.20 23.49 -5.16
CA ARG A 29 -0.07 24.43 -4.97
C ARG A 29 0.75 24.69 -6.23
N SER A 30 0.18 25.44 -7.16
CA SER A 30 0.97 26.26 -8.08
C SER A 30 0.10 27.33 -8.75
N ASP A 31 0.37 28.57 -8.37
CA ASP A 31 -0.01 29.76 -9.10
C ASP A 31 0.51 29.71 -10.55
N ALA A 32 -0.35 30.17 -11.45
CA ALA A 32 -0.04 30.80 -12.73
C ALA A 32 1.10 30.21 -13.58
N ALA A 33 0.85 29.09 -14.26
CA ALA A 33 1.20 28.90 -15.67
C ALA A 33 0.58 27.60 -16.19
N THR A 34 -0.20 27.74 -17.25
CA THR A 34 -0.92 26.71 -17.99
C THR A 34 -0.04 25.52 -18.35
N ARG A 35 -0.07 24.46 -17.54
CA ARG A 35 0.29 23.09 -17.95
C ARG A 35 -0.68 22.12 -17.31
N THR A 36 -1.55 21.56 -18.13
CA THR A 36 -2.40 20.41 -17.84
C THR A 36 -1.50 19.24 -17.44
N ILE A 37 -1.44 18.91 -16.15
CA ILE A 37 -0.76 17.69 -15.69
C ILE A 37 -1.81 16.59 -15.72
N GLU A 38 -1.70 15.71 -16.71
CA GLU A 38 -2.60 14.58 -16.87
C GLU A 38 -2.34 13.51 -15.78
N MET A 39 -3.41 13.00 -15.18
CA MET A 39 -3.45 11.88 -14.21
C MET A 39 -2.60 10.62 -14.56
N PRO A 40 -2.32 10.27 -15.85
CA PRO A 40 -1.42 9.18 -16.21
C PRO A 40 0.04 9.38 -15.76
N VAL A 41 0.49 10.62 -15.51
CA VAL A 41 1.91 10.93 -15.22
C VAL A 41 2.37 10.49 -13.82
N LEU A 42 1.46 10.32 -12.86
CA LEU A 42 1.82 9.98 -11.47
C LEU A 42 1.75 8.47 -11.16
N LEU A 43 0.81 7.76 -11.77
CA LEU A 43 0.86 6.29 -11.90
C LEU A 43 2.12 5.87 -12.69
N ARG A 44 2.55 6.72 -13.62
CA ARG A 44 3.85 6.61 -14.26
C ARG A 44 4.99 6.72 -13.25
N GLU A 45 5.11 7.68 -12.34
CA GLU A 45 6.33 7.77 -11.49
C GLU A 45 6.48 6.69 -10.40
N LEU A 46 5.39 6.20 -9.79
CA LEU A 46 5.46 5.12 -8.78
C LEU A 46 5.68 3.72 -9.40
N CYS A 47 5.34 3.55 -10.69
CA CYS A 47 5.44 2.30 -11.43
C CYS A 47 6.39 2.31 -12.65
N GLN A 48 6.92 3.44 -13.10
CA GLN A 48 7.86 3.55 -14.22
C GLN A 48 9.32 3.55 -13.74
N SER A 49 9.95 2.43 -14.02
CA SER A 49 10.94 2.48 -15.08
C SER A 49 10.28 1.81 -16.28
N PRO A 50 10.02 2.51 -17.40
CA PRO A 50 9.42 1.90 -18.58
C PRO A 50 10.56 1.28 -19.38
N LEU A 51 11.01 0.14 -18.92
CA LEU A 51 11.46 -0.93 -19.78
C LEU A 51 10.78 -2.14 -19.16
N HIS A 52 9.51 -2.36 -19.47
CA HIS A 52 9.06 -3.74 -19.49
C HIS A 52 10.06 -4.44 -20.41
N GLY A 53 10.67 -5.56 -19.96
CA GLY A 53 11.54 -6.31 -20.86
C GLY A 53 10.80 -6.51 -22.18
N ASP A 54 11.53 -6.46 -23.29
CA ASP A 54 10.96 -6.62 -24.62
C ASP A 54 9.89 -7.72 -24.60
N LEU A 55 8.79 -7.47 -25.30
CA LEU A 55 7.80 -8.50 -25.62
C LEU A 55 8.57 -9.70 -26.14
N VAL A 56 8.86 -10.67 -25.27
CA VAL A 56 9.18 -12.01 -25.71
C VAL A 56 7.90 -12.42 -26.40
N SER A 57 7.98 -12.37 -27.73
CA SER A 57 6.90 -12.70 -28.63
C SER A 57 6.22 -13.93 -28.06
N ALA A 58 4.92 -13.84 -27.82
CA ALA A 58 4.09 -14.99 -27.50
C ALA A 58 3.99 -15.86 -28.76
N THR A 59 5.13 -16.36 -29.22
CA THR A 59 5.20 -17.43 -30.20
C THR A 59 4.85 -18.70 -29.47
N GLU A 60 3.61 -19.10 -29.71
CA GLU A 60 3.19 -20.49 -29.89
C GLU A 60 3.39 -21.42 -28.69
N GLY A 61 2.25 -21.77 -28.10
CA GLY A 61 1.97 -23.19 -27.93
C GLY A 61 2.77 -23.92 -26.87
N LYS A 62 3.09 -23.29 -25.74
CA LYS A 62 3.17 -24.01 -24.46
C LYS A 62 2.48 -23.21 -23.39
N SER A 63 1.45 -23.82 -22.81
CA SER A 63 0.98 -23.53 -21.46
C SER A 63 2.20 -23.62 -20.55
N ALA A 64 2.93 -22.52 -20.42
CA ALA A 64 4.01 -22.43 -19.50
C ALA A 64 3.34 -22.40 -18.14
N ASN A 65 3.38 -23.54 -17.46
CA ASN A 65 3.50 -23.62 -16.01
C ASN A 65 4.72 -22.78 -15.56
N VAL A 66 4.71 -21.47 -15.82
CA VAL A 66 5.54 -20.51 -15.12
C VAL A 66 5.03 -20.61 -13.70
N GLY A 67 5.79 -21.32 -12.86
CA GLY A 67 5.34 -21.80 -11.56
C GLY A 67 4.54 -20.74 -10.83
N LEU A 68 3.24 -20.99 -10.67
CA LEU A 68 2.33 -20.22 -9.81
C LEU A 68 2.84 -20.11 -8.35
N SER A 69 3.93 -20.80 -8.02
CA SER A 69 4.58 -20.88 -6.73
C SER A 69 5.80 -19.96 -6.56
N GLU A 70 6.34 -19.33 -7.60
CA GLU A 70 7.57 -18.55 -7.44
C GLU A 70 7.28 -17.14 -6.91
N CYS A 71 7.82 -16.84 -5.73
CA CYS A 71 7.59 -15.60 -4.96
C CYS A 71 8.81 -14.71 -4.93
N THR A 72 9.78 -15.05 -5.77
CA THR A 72 10.90 -14.22 -6.09
C THR A 72 10.38 -13.04 -6.91
N PRO A 73 11.04 -11.87 -6.78
CA PRO A 73 10.77 -10.77 -7.70
C PRO A 73 10.93 -11.22 -9.15
N TYR A 74 10.04 -10.77 -10.02
CA TYR A 74 10.07 -11.15 -11.44
C TYR A 74 11.37 -10.70 -12.14
N ARG A 75 11.85 -9.48 -11.85
CA ARG A 75 13.04 -8.92 -12.48
C ARG A 75 14.30 -9.30 -11.73
N GLU A 76 15.36 -9.66 -12.46
CA GLU A 76 16.65 -10.03 -11.88
C GLU A 76 17.25 -8.93 -10.99
N VAL A 77 17.13 -7.65 -11.38
CA VAL A 77 17.61 -6.51 -10.58
C VAL A 77 16.89 -6.42 -9.23
N ASP A 78 15.61 -6.78 -9.22
CA ASP A 78 14.73 -6.74 -8.05
C ASP A 78 15.07 -7.95 -7.15
N ARG A 79 15.39 -9.13 -7.71
CA ARG A 79 15.90 -10.30 -6.96
C ARG A 79 17.19 -9.99 -6.20
N ARG A 80 18.17 -9.37 -6.86
CA ARG A 80 19.45 -8.98 -6.21
C ARG A 80 19.22 -7.93 -5.13
N SER A 81 18.36 -6.95 -5.40
CA SER A 81 17.96 -5.92 -4.42
C SER A 81 17.32 -6.54 -3.18
N PHE A 82 16.42 -7.51 -3.37
CA PHE A 82 15.76 -8.21 -2.28
C PHE A 82 16.73 -9.09 -1.48
N ALA A 83 17.66 -9.79 -2.15
CA ALA A 83 18.69 -10.58 -1.48
C ALA A 83 19.58 -9.72 -0.57
N LYS A 84 20.00 -8.53 -1.03
CA LYS A 84 20.76 -7.56 -0.23
C LYS A 84 19.96 -7.08 0.98
N TYR A 85 18.68 -6.80 0.80
CA TYR A 85 17.77 -6.45 1.91
C TYR A 85 17.71 -7.58 2.95
N VAL A 86 17.46 -8.82 2.52
CA VAL A 86 17.41 -9.98 3.41
C VAL A 86 18.75 -10.19 4.15
N GLN A 87 19.88 -9.97 3.48
CA GLN A 87 21.20 -10.02 4.11
C GLN A 87 21.37 -8.95 5.19
N LEU A 88 20.93 -7.71 4.93
CA LEU A 88 20.97 -6.64 5.92
C LEU A 88 20.17 -6.97 7.19
N LEU A 89 19.00 -7.60 7.06
CA LEU A 89 18.20 -8.02 8.21
C LEU A 89 18.86 -9.08 9.10
N LYS A 90 19.82 -9.83 8.55
CA LYS A 90 20.63 -10.80 9.29
C LYS A 90 21.81 -10.15 10.02
N SER A 91 22.19 -8.92 9.65
CA SER A 91 23.29 -8.23 10.31
C SER A 91 22.96 -7.90 11.76
N GLU A 92 23.93 -8.14 12.65
CA GLU A 92 23.77 -7.83 14.07
C GLU A 92 23.56 -6.34 14.30
N HIS A 93 24.26 -5.49 13.54
CA HIS A 93 24.15 -4.05 13.62
C HIS A 93 22.71 -3.57 13.34
N PHE A 94 22.04 -4.11 12.31
CA PHE A 94 20.63 -3.77 12.06
C PHE A 94 19.71 -4.32 13.15
N ARG A 95 19.94 -5.55 13.63
CA ARG A 95 19.14 -6.13 14.71
C ARG A 95 19.26 -5.34 16.01
N ASN A 96 20.43 -4.80 16.32
CA ASN A 96 20.67 -3.95 17.47
C ASN A 96 20.03 -2.56 17.31
N PHE A 97 19.84 -2.09 16.08
CA PHE A 97 19.15 -0.83 15.78
C PHE A 97 17.63 -0.88 16.02
N ILE A 98 17.00 -2.06 15.94
CA ILE A 98 15.55 -2.23 16.13
C ILE A 98 15.25 -2.85 17.50
N ALA A 99 14.34 -2.25 18.26
CA ALA A 99 13.76 -2.81 19.48
C ALA A 99 12.36 -3.36 19.20
N ILE A 100 12.17 -4.65 19.49
CA ILE A 100 10.88 -5.35 19.39
C ILE A 100 10.62 -6.06 20.72
N PRO A 101 9.38 -6.10 21.21
CA PRO A 101 9.01 -6.92 22.37
C PRO A 101 9.40 -8.40 22.18
N ALA A 102 10.00 -9.01 23.22
CA ALA A 102 10.57 -10.36 23.15
C ALA A 102 9.56 -11.43 22.71
N GLU A 103 8.33 -11.35 23.22
CA GLU A 103 7.22 -12.26 22.89
C GLU A 103 6.86 -12.28 21.39
N MET A 104 7.19 -11.20 20.68
CA MET A 104 6.85 -11.00 19.28
C MET A 104 8.01 -11.34 18.35
N ASN A 105 9.25 -11.22 18.83
CA ASN A 105 10.44 -11.54 18.05
C ASN A 105 10.48 -13.02 17.63
N THR A 106 9.86 -13.91 18.40
CA THR A 106 9.75 -15.35 18.09
C THR A 106 8.59 -15.68 17.16
N LYS A 107 7.56 -14.83 17.09
CA LYS A 107 6.33 -15.08 16.31
C LYS A 107 6.35 -14.42 14.93
N LEU A 108 7.03 -13.28 14.79
CA LEU A 108 7.01 -12.49 13.56
C LEU A 108 8.19 -12.81 12.65
N ARG A 109 7.87 -12.95 11.36
CA ARG A 109 8.89 -13.04 10.31
C ARG A 109 9.36 -11.66 9.90
N TRP A 110 10.67 -11.43 9.92
CA TRP A 110 11.29 -10.16 9.55
C TRP A 110 11.32 -9.88 8.04
N SER A 111 11.22 -10.92 7.21
CA SER A 111 11.18 -10.77 5.74
C SER A 111 10.08 -11.62 5.10
N PRO A 112 9.54 -11.14 3.95
CA PRO A 112 8.75 -11.93 3.03
C PRO A 112 9.44 -13.22 2.60
N SER A 113 8.65 -14.21 2.20
CA SER A 113 9.21 -15.48 1.72
C SER A 113 9.59 -15.29 0.25
N SER A 114 10.78 -15.71 -0.13
CA SER A 114 11.20 -15.74 -1.53
C SER A 114 10.65 -16.97 -2.26
N THR A 115 10.23 -18.02 -1.55
CA THR A 115 9.89 -19.32 -2.14
C THR A 115 8.41 -19.66 -2.14
N ARG A 116 7.61 -19.01 -1.28
CA ARG A 116 6.19 -19.33 -1.11
C ARG A 116 5.35 -18.07 -0.89
N CYS A 117 4.25 -17.95 -1.62
CA CYS A 117 3.34 -16.81 -1.57
C CYS A 117 2.11 -17.32 -0.87
N THR A 118 1.96 -16.88 0.37
CA THR A 118 0.74 -17.18 1.13
C THR A 118 -0.22 -16.01 0.94
N PRO A 119 -1.52 -16.26 0.74
CA PRO A 119 -2.51 -15.18 0.74
C PRO A 119 -2.37 -14.31 1.99
N ARG A 120 -2.57 -12.98 1.83
CA ARG A 120 -2.51 -11.98 2.93
C ARG A 120 -1.14 -11.78 3.58
N GLU A 121 -0.09 -12.42 3.04
CA GLU A 121 1.29 -12.16 3.39
C GLU A 121 1.92 -11.15 2.43
N MET A 122 2.98 -10.51 2.90
CA MET A 122 3.73 -9.58 2.06
C MET A 122 4.64 -10.34 1.10
N THR A 123 4.76 -9.82 -0.12
CA THR A 123 5.65 -10.36 -1.16
C THR A 123 7.02 -9.69 -1.12
N ALA A 124 8.00 -10.29 -1.81
CA ALA A 124 9.32 -9.69 -1.97
C ALA A 124 9.24 -8.33 -2.67
N GLU A 125 8.41 -8.21 -3.71
CA GLU A 125 8.16 -6.96 -4.42
C GLU A 125 7.52 -5.91 -3.50
N GLY A 126 6.59 -6.31 -2.63
CA GLY A 126 6.05 -5.43 -1.59
C GLY A 126 7.15 -4.85 -0.69
N ALA A 127 8.14 -5.65 -0.29
CA ALA A 127 9.30 -5.14 0.47
C ALA A 127 10.10 -4.13 -0.34
N LEU A 128 10.34 -4.41 -1.61
CA LEU A 128 11.05 -3.49 -2.50
C LEU A 128 10.30 -2.16 -2.68
N GLN A 129 8.96 -2.17 -2.71
CA GLN A 129 8.16 -0.94 -2.73
C GLN A 129 8.41 -0.10 -1.47
N HIS A 130 8.40 -0.71 -0.28
CA HIS A 130 8.71 -0.02 0.97
C HIS A 130 10.16 0.49 1.06
N LEU A 131 11.11 -0.25 0.49
CA LEU A 131 12.51 0.19 0.36
C LEU A 131 12.63 1.42 -0.54
N LYS A 132 11.91 1.44 -1.67
CA LYS A 132 11.87 2.60 -2.58
C LYS A 132 11.26 3.82 -1.89
N LEU A 133 10.14 3.63 -1.19
CA LEU A 133 9.48 4.69 -0.42
C LEU A 133 10.41 5.27 0.66
N GLY A 134 11.08 4.42 1.45
CA GLY A 134 11.99 4.89 2.49
C GLY A 134 13.21 5.61 1.91
N ASN A 135 13.78 5.12 0.80
CA ASN A 135 14.85 5.83 0.09
C ASN A 135 14.39 7.20 -0.44
N PHE A 136 13.19 7.28 -1.02
CA PHE A 136 12.61 8.52 -1.52
C PHE A 136 12.44 9.55 -0.40
N LEU A 137 11.79 9.16 0.70
CA LEU A 137 11.59 10.06 1.85
C LEU A 137 12.93 10.44 2.49
N ARG A 138 13.89 9.52 2.59
CA ARG A 138 15.23 9.84 3.11
C ARG A 138 15.87 10.96 2.31
N LYS A 139 15.85 10.85 0.97
CA LYS A 139 16.39 11.88 0.08
C LYS A 139 15.66 13.21 0.28
N ARG A 140 14.32 13.19 0.34
CA ARG A 140 13.49 14.40 0.51
C ARG A 140 13.76 15.14 1.83
N TYR A 141 13.81 14.42 2.95
CA TYR A 141 14.00 14.99 4.28
C TYR A 141 15.46 15.25 4.64
N SER A 142 16.41 14.59 3.97
CA SER A 142 17.83 14.95 4.10
C SER A 142 18.11 16.29 3.44
N ARG A 143 17.51 16.57 2.28
CA ARG A 143 17.64 17.86 1.58
C ARG A 143 17.09 19.04 2.38
N SER A 144 16.06 18.83 3.19
CA SER A 144 15.51 19.89 4.05
C SER A 144 16.29 20.09 5.35
N GLY A 145 17.38 19.34 5.59
CA GLY A 145 18.18 19.41 6.81
C GLY A 145 17.51 18.82 8.06
N TRP A 146 16.21 18.50 8.00
CA TRP A 146 15.41 18.09 9.15
C TRP A 146 15.96 16.86 9.89
N LEU A 147 16.56 15.92 9.16
CA LEU A 147 17.12 14.68 9.74
C LEU A 147 18.55 14.82 10.28
N GLN A 148 19.21 15.98 10.11
CA GLN A 148 20.64 16.17 10.40
C GLN A 148 20.91 17.24 11.46
N GLN A 149 19.87 17.93 11.95
CA GLN A 149 20.00 19.15 12.74
C GLN A 149 20.14 18.94 14.26
N THR A 150 20.24 17.70 14.76
CA THR A 150 20.15 17.46 16.20
C THR A 150 21.50 17.11 16.84
N LYS A 151 21.91 17.91 17.84
CA LYS A 151 23.03 17.59 18.76
C LYS A 151 22.78 16.31 19.59
N ARG A 152 21.54 15.81 19.58
CA ARG A 152 21.09 14.61 20.30
C ARG A 152 20.44 13.64 19.33
N LYS A 153 20.51 12.36 19.65
CA LYS A 153 19.80 11.31 18.90
C LYS A 153 18.30 11.52 18.99
N LEU A 154 17.61 11.42 17.86
CA LEU A 154 16.15 11.47 17.79
C LEU A 154 15.56 10.15 18.31
N ASP A 155 14.53 10.28 19.14
CA ASP A 155 13.71 9.17 19.60
C ASP A 155 12.49 9.03 18.69
N VAL A 156 12.41 7.90 17.99
CA VAL A 156 11.38 7.63 16.98
C VAL A 156 10.61 6.39 17.40
N GLN A 157 9.30 6.58 17.52
CA GLN A 157 8.37 5.50 17.79
C GLN A 157 7.70 5.07 16.48
N VAL A 158 7.81 3.78 16.16
CA VAL A 158 7.16 3.19 14.99
C VAL A 158 6.00 2.35 15.47
N ILE A 159 4.86 2.46 14.78
CA ILE A 159 3.65 1.71 15.10
C ILE A 159 3.22 0.87 13.88
N ALA A 160 3.00 -0.43 14.09
CA ALA A 160 2.51 -1.38 13.09
C ALA A 160 1.39 -2.26 13.67
N THR A 161 0.63 -2.99 12.84
CA THR A 161 -0.30 -4.03 13.36
C THR A 161 0.44 -5.35 13.60
N PRO A 162 -0.11 -6.30 14.38
CA PRO A 162 0.51 -7.61 14.59
C PRO A 162 0.54 -8.51 13.34
N TYR A 163 0.02 -8.06 12.20
CA TYR A 163 0.11 -8.82 10.96
C TYR A 163 1.54 -8.79 10.40
N SER A 164 2.03 -9.96 9.97
CA SER A 164 3.34 -10.14 9.33
C SER A 164 3.60 -9.10 8.24
N ARG A 165 2.63 -8.88 7.34
CA ARG A 165 2.75 -7.91 6.24
C ARG A 165 3.04 -6.49 6.71
N THR A 166 2.36 -6.02 7.76
CA THR A 166 2.56 -4.64 8.23
C THR A 166 3.86 -4.48 8.99
N PHE A 167 4.27 -5.52 9.72
CA PHE A 167 5.56 -5.53 10.39
C PHE A 167 6.70 -5.54 9.37
N GLN A 168 6.62 -6.41 8.36
CA GLN A 168 7.62 -6.49 7.28
C GLN A 168 7.67 -5.20 6.44
N SER A 169 6.53 -4.55 6.19
CA SER A 169 6.45 -3.22 5.59
C SER A 169 7.22 -2.19 6.40
N ALA A 170 7.01 -2.17 7.73
CA ALA A 170 7.71 -1.27 8.63
C ALA A 170 9.23 -1.52 8.61
N ILE A 171 9.66 -2.77 8.71
CA ILE A 171 11.07 -3.14 8.68
C ILE A 171 11.72 -2.74 7.33
N ALA A 172 11.10 -3.09 6.21
CA ALA A 172 11.56 -2.71 4.88
C ALA A 172 11.70 -1.19 4.73
N PHE A 173 10.69 -0.44 5.19
CA PHE A 173 10.76 1.01 5.20
C PHE A 173 11.92 1.54 6.06
N LEU A 174 12.07 1.05 7.31
CA LEU A 174 13.10 1.53 8.24
C LEU A 174 14.53 1.24 7.77
N THR A 175 14.76 0.09 7.13
CA THR A 175 16.09 -0.26 6.59
C THR A 175 16.58 0.73 5.54
N SER A 176 15.68 1.34 4.77
CA SER A 176 16.03 2.31 3.74
C SER A 176 15.88 3.75 4.22
N PHE A 177 14.96 4.04 5.15
CA PHE A 177 14.71 5.39 5.62
C PHE A 177 15.67 5.82 6.74
N LEU A 178 15.59 5.14 7.90
CA LEU A 178 16.27 5.58 9.12
C LEU A 178 17.63 4.90 9.35
N TYR A 179 17.76 3.63 8.98
CA TYR A 179 18.99 2.88 9.26
C TYR A 179 20.26 3.48 8.65
N PRO A 180 20.26 4.02 7.41
CA PRO A 180 21.42 4.71 6.86
C PRO A 180 21.81 6.01 7.62
N LEU A 181 20.90 6.48 8.48
CA LEU A 181 21.07 7.64 9.34
C LEU A 181 21.21 7.25 10.83
N ASN A 182 21.49 5.96 11.12
CA ASN A 182 21.55 5.40 12.48
C ASN A 182 22.37 6.22 13.49
N LYS A 183 23.38 6.98 13.07
CA LYS A 183 24.15 7.89 13.94
C LYS A 183 23.29 8.99 14.58
N TYR A 184 22.22 9.41 13.91
CA TYR A 184 21.28 10.45 14.37
C TYR A 184 20.09 9.89 15.14
N PHE A 185 19.92 8.57 15.19
CA PHE A 185 18.77 7.93 15.81
C PHE A 185 19.18 7.03 16.97
N GLY A 186 18.32 6.99 17.99
CA GLY A 186 18.40 5.95 19.02
C GLY A 186 17.99 4.59 18.48
N LYS A 187 17.91 3.60 19.37
CA LYS A 187 17.28 2.31 19.05
C LYS A 187 15.80 2.56 18.72
N ILE A 188 15.34 2.04 17.59
CA ILE A 188 13.98 2.28 17.10
C ILE A 188 13.02 1.28 17.72
N ALA A 189 12.08 1.77 18.54
CA ALA A 189 11.04 0.93 19.13
C ALA A 189 9.87 0.73 18.16
N ILE A 190 9.60 -0.52 17.79
CA ILE A 190 8.41 -0.90 17.02
C ILE A 190 7.34 -1.41 17.99
N ASN A 191 6.23 -0.66 18.07
CA ASN A 191 5.07 -1.00 18.88
C ASN A 191 3.96 -1.56 18.00
N LEU A 192 3.21 -2.53 18.54
CA LEU A 192 2.14 -3.19 17.81
C LEU A 192 0.76 -2.71 18.29
N SER A 193 -0.08 -2.30 17.33
CA SER A 193 -1.48 -1.95 17.59
C SER A 193 -2.36 -3.11 17.19
N LYS A 194 -3.25 -3.54 18.09
CA LYS A 194 -4.32 -4.47 17.73
C LYS A 194 -5.44 -3.80 16.92
N MET A 195 -5.40 -2.47 16.78
CA MET A 195 -6.42 -1.68 16.10
C MET A 195 -5.89 -1.18 14.75
N THR A 196 -6.71 -1.32 13.70
CA THR A 196 -6.37 -0.90 12.32
C THR A 196 -6.27 0.62 12.16
N HIS A 197 -6.89 1.39 13.07
CA HIS A 197 -6.77 2.84 13.13
C HIS A 197 -5.58 3.31 13.99
N PHE A 198 -4.72 2.38 14.43
CA PHE A 198 -3.46 2.64 15.14
C PHE A 198 -3.56 3.49 16.41
N CYS A 199 -4.76 3.65 16.96
CA CYS A 199 -4.89 4.22 18.29
C CYS A 199 -4.46 3.18 19.33
N MET A 200 -3.76 3.65 20.37
CA MET A 200 -3.30 2.81 21.48
C MET A 200 -4.00 3.16 22.79
N ASN A 201 -4.89 4.15 22.77
CA ASN A 201 -5.63 4.63 23.93
C ASN A 201 -6.97 3.88 24.02
N ASP A 202 -7.40 3.56 25.24
CA ASP A 202 -8.70 2.96 25.52
C ASP A 202 -9.86 3.84 25.08
N GLN A 203 -9.67 5.16 25.04
CA GLN A 203 -10.66 6.13 24.52
C GLN A 203 -11.02 5.91 23.04
N CYS A 204 -10.22 5.14 22.29
CA CYS A 204 -10.48 4.83 20.90
C CYS A 204 -11.33 3.56 20.69
N LYS A 205 -11.74 2.89 21.77
CA LYS A 205 -12.66 1.75 21.70
C LYS A 205 -14.07 2.23 21.37
N CYS A 206 -14.36 2.37 20.08
CA CYS A 206 -15.69 2.75 19.59
C CYS A 206 -16.44 1.52 19.05
N THR A 207 -17.46 1.07 19.79
CA THR A 207 -18.32 -0.06 19.37
C THR A 207 -19.14 0.27 18.12
N ASN A 208 -19.50 1.54 17.92
CA ASN A 208 -20.24 1.99 16.74
C ASN A 208 -19.43 1.84 15.45
N VAL A 209 -18.09 1.95 15.49
CA VAL A 209 -17.24 1.72 14.32
C VAL A 209 -17.36 0.28 13.83
N ILE A 210 -17.48 -0.70 14.74
CA ILE A 210 -17.67 -2.11 14.37
C ILE A 210 -19.03 -2.30 13.68
N LYS A 211 -20.09 -1.67 14.20
CA LYS A 211 -21.42 -1.70 13.59
C LYS A 211 -21.42 -1.08 12.20
N LEU A 212 -20.82 0.11 12.07
CA LEU A 212 -20.70 0.81 10.79
C LEU A 212 -19.90 0.01 9.76
N HIS A 213 -18.80 -0.63 10.18
CA HIS A 213 -18.03 -1.49 9.29
C HIS A 213 -18.84 -2.70 8.81
N ARG A 214 -19.62 -3.34 9.69
CA ARG A 214 -20.48 -4.46 9.29
C ARG A 214 -21.53 -4.01 8.28
N GLN A 215 -22.16 -2.87 8.53
CA GLN A 215 -23.15 -2.29 7.62
C GLN A 215 -22.53 -1.95 6.25
N TYR A 216 -21.34 -1.34 6.25
CA TYR A 216 -20.59 -1.08 5.03
C TYR A 216 -20.32 -2.36 4.22
N GLU A 217 -19.85 -3.43 4.85
CA GLU A 217 -19.58 -4.69 4.14
C GLU A 217 -20.86 -5.32 3.55
N THR A 218 -22.01 -5.17 4.23
CA THR A 218 -23.29 -5.68 3.72
C THR A 218 -23.86 -4.85 2.58
N GLU A 219 -23.63 -3.53 2.57
CA GLU A 219 -24.19 -2.62 1.59
C GLU A 219 -23.29 -2.42 0.36
N ARG A 220 -21.98 -2.69 0.48
CA ARG A 220 -21.00 -2.43 -0.59
C ARG A 220 -21.33 -3.16 -1.89
N THR A 221 -21.54 -4.47 -1.84
CA THR A 221 -21.76 -5.28 -3.05
C THR A 221 -23.08 -4.91 -3.75
N PRO A 222 -24.23 -4.84 -3.07
CA PRO A 222 -25.48 -4.41 -3.71
C PRO A 222 -25.43 -2.98 -4.28
N PHE A 223 -24.78 -2.05 -3.56
CA PHE A 223 -24.57 -0.69 -4.04
C PHE A 223 -23.74 -0.69 -5.33
N PHE A 224 -22.67 -1.49 -5.36
CA PHE A 224 -21.80 -1.59 -6.50
C PHE A 224 -22.51 -2.18 -7.73
N GLU A 225 -23.23 -3.28 -7.56
CA GLU A 225 -23.97 -3.94 -8.65
C GLU A 225 -25.03 -3.02 -9.26
N SER A 226 -25.76 -2.28 -8.42
CA SER A 226 -26.80 -1.33 -8.88
C SER A 226 -26.24 -0.13 -9.64
N HIS A 227 -25.14 0.49 -9.15
CA HIS A 227 -24.64 1.75 -9.70
C HIS A 227 -23.60 1.58 -10.80
N PHE A 228 -22.79 0.51 -10.73
CA PHE A 228 -21.64 0.31 -11.61
C PHE A 228 -21.70 -1.01 -12.38
N GLY A 229 -22.50 -1.98 -11.92
CA GLY A 229 -22.67 -3.29 -12.56
C GLY A 229 -22.92 -3.20 -14.08
N PRO A 230 -23.85 -2.37 -14.59
CA PRO A 230 -24.07 -2.24 -16.04
C PRO A 230 -22.85 -1.77 -16.83
N LYS A 231 -22.07 -0.83 -16.26
CA LYS A 231 -20.85 -0.28 -16.89
C LYS A 231 -19.67 -1.26 -16.80
N ALA A 232 -19.60 -2.02 -15.72
CA ALA A 232 -18.50 -2.93 -15.42
C ALA A 232 -18.69 -4.35 -15.98
N ARG A 233 -19.93 -4.73 -16.34
CA ARG A 233 -20.31 -6.09 -16.74
C ARG A 233 -19.36 -6.71 -17.77
N ARG A 234 -19.08 -6.00 -18.87
CA ARG A 234 -18.21 -6.51 -19.94
C ARG A 234 -16.79 -6.83 -19.44
N ILE A 235 -16.24 -5.95 -18.61
CA ILE A 235 -14.90 -6.12 -18.06
C ILE A 235 -14.88 -7.25 -17.03
N PHE A 236 -15.93 -7.40 -16.24
CA PHE A 236 -16.01 -8.50 -15.27
C PHE A 236 -16.20 -9.85 -15.92
N GLU A 237 -17.00 -9.96 -16.98
CA GLU A 237 -17.10 -11.21 -17.75
C GLU A 237 -15.75 -11.57 -18.39
N LEU A 238 -15.01 -10.57 -18.90
CA LEU A 238 -13.65 -10.79 -19.39
C LEU A 238 -12.73 -11.34 -18.28
N PHE A 239 -12.72 -10.71 -17.11
CA PHE A 239 -11.89 -11.15 -15.99
C PHE A 239 -12.32 -12.53 -15.49
N LYS A 240 -13.63 -12.79 -15.37
CA LYS A 240 -14.22 -14.06 -15.00
C LYS A 240 -13.74 -15.19 -15.92
N TYR A 241 -13.82 -14.96 -17.23
CA TYR A 241 -13.37 -15.90 -18.25
C TYR A 241 -11.87 -16.17 -18.18
N VAL A 242 -11.05 -15.11 -18.18
CA VAL A 242 -9.59 -15.24 -18.24
C VAL A 242 -9.02 -15.82 -16.95
N TYR A 243 -9.50 -15.39 -15.78
CA TYR A 243 -9.04 -15.93 -14.50
C TYR A 243 -9.71 -17.25 -14.10
N ASN A 244 -10.75 -17.69 -14.82
CA ASN A 244 -11.54 -18.88 -14.50
C ASN A 244 -12.15 -18.84 -13.08
N ILE A 245 -12.73 -17.69 -12.70
CA ILE A 245 -13.34 -17.49 -11.38
C ILE A 245 -14.86 -17.59 -11.54
N SER A 246 -15.56 -18.21 -10.60
CA SER A 246 -17.02 -18.36 -10.65
C SER A 246 -17.77 -17.10 -10.18
N ASP A 247 -17.20 -16.39 -9.21
CA ASP A 247 -17.79 -15.22 -8.58
C ASP A 247 -16.85 -14.00 -8.65
N VAL A 248 -17.36 -12.93 -9.24
CA VAL A 248 -16.69 -11.63 -9.39
C VAL A 248 -17.53 -10.49 -8.80
N SER A 249 -18.50 -10.83 -7.95
CA SER A 249 -19.43 -9.88 -7.30
C SER A 249 -18.70 -8.82 -6.48
N ASP A 250 -17.53 -9.15 -5.91
CA ASP A 250 -16.68 -8.18 -5.23
C ASP A 250 -15.59 -7.63 -6.18
N PRO A 251 -15.74 -6.38 -6.68
CA PRO A 251 -14.75 -5.77 -7.56
C PRO A 251 -13.41 -5.51 -6.85
N ILE A 252 -13.39 -5.44 -5.51
CA ILE A 252 -12.14 -5.31 -4.74
C ILE A 252 -11.31 -6.59 -4.89
N HIS A 253 -11.95 -7.75 -4.96
CA HIS A 253 -11.25 -9.01 -5.15
C HIS A 253 -10.55 -9.07 -6.52
N LEU A 254 -11.24 -8.63 -7.57
CA LEU A 254 -10.65 -8.52 -8.92
C LEU A 254 -9.45 -7.57 -8.95
N MET A 255 -9.54 -6.45 -8.25
CA MET A 255 -8.45 -5.49 -8.11
C MET A 255 -7.25 -6.11 -7.39
N ASP A 256 -7.49 -6.82 -6.28
CA ASP A 256 -6.43 -7.48 -5.51
C ASP A 256 -5.69 -8.52 -6.36
N ILE A 257 -6.41 -9.29 -7.16
CA ILE A 257 -5.81 -10.25 -8.09
C ILE A 257 -5.02 -9.51 -9.19
N ALA A 258 -5.66 -8.62 -9.94
CA ALA A 258 -5.01 -7.99 -11.09
C ALA A 258 -3.81 -7.13 -10.67
N LEU A 259 -3.97 -6.29 -9.64
CA LEU A 259 -2.90 -5.45 -9.13
C LEU A 259 -1.87 -6.27 -8.36
N GLY A 260 -2.31 -6.99 -7.33
CA GLY A 260 -1.41 -7.68 -6.41
C GLY A 260 -0.64 -8.81 -7.08
N ARG A 261 -1.30 -9.58 -7.97
CA ARG A 261 -0.66 -10.70 -8.65
C ARG A 261 0.13 -10.24 -9.87
N HIS A 262 -0.43 -9.40 -10.73
CA HIS A 262 0.22 -9.13 -12.02
C HIS A 262 0.93 -7.77 -12.05
N VAL A 263 0.19 -6.67 -11.88
CA VAL A 263 0.74 -5.32 -12.10
C VAL A 263 1.85 -4.98 -11.11
N CYS A 264 1.62 -5.14 -9.80
CA CYS A 264 2.59 -4.83 -8.75
C CYS A 264 3.83 -5.71 -8.81
N ARG A 265 3.69 -6.95 -9.31
CA ARG A 265 4.79 -7.90 -9.50
C ARG A 265 5.45 -7.77 -10.87
N ARG A 266 4.94 -6.89 -11.74
CA ARG A 266 5.41 -6.67 -13.11
C ARG A 266 5.41 -7.97 -13.92
N MET A 267 4.45 -8.84 -13.64
CA MET A 267 4.21 -10.06 -14.39
C MET A 267 3.30 -9.78 -15.59
N PRO A 268 3.38 -10.57 -16.66
CA PRO A 268 2.43 -10.47 -17.76
C PRO A 268 1.01 -10.69 -17.25
N LEU A 269 0.07 -9.93 -17.82
CA LEU A 269 -1.35 -10.14 -17.58
C LEU A 269 -1.79 -11.46 -18.22
N PRO A 270 -2.78 -12.16 -17.63
CA PRO A 270 -3.17 -13.48 -18.09
C PRO A 270 -3.92 -13.43 -19.42
N CYS A 271 -3.84 -14.54 -20.16
CA CYS A 271 -4.59 -14.79 -21.38
C CYS A 271 -5.22 -16.18 -21.34
N ARG A 272 -6.39 -16.33 -21.95
CA ARG A 272 -7.07 -17.62 -22.12
C ARG A 272 -7.74 -17.66 -23.48
N GLY A 273 -7.50 -18.73 -24.25
CA GLY A 273 -8.14 -18.90 -25.57
C GLY A 273 -7.88 -17.74 -26.55
N GLY A 274 -6.68 -17.14 -26.51
CA GLY A 274 -6.34 -15.98 -27.35
C GLY A 274 -6.89 -14.64 -26.85
N ILE A 275 -7.73 -14.63 -25.80
CA ILE A 275 -8.26 -13.43 -25.17
C ILE A 275 -7.38 -13.06 -23.98
N CYS A 276 -6.84 -11.85 -23.98
CA CYS A 276 -5.93 -11.34 -22.95
C CYS A 276 -6.56 -10.19 -22.19
N ILE A 277 -6.25 -10.09 -20.89
CA ILE A 277 -6.51 -8.86 -20.14
C ILE A 277 -5.43 -7.85 -20.50
N THR A 278 -5.83 -6.64 -20.88
CA THR A 278 -4.90 -5.54 -21.17
C THR A 278 -4.74 -4.63 -19.95
N TYR A 279 -3.71 -3.78 -19.96
CA TYR A 279 -3.53 -2.75 -18.94
C TYR A 279 -4.71 -1.78 -18.90
N ASP A 280 -5.28 -1.44 -20.06
CA ASP A 280 -6.45 -0.56 -20.13
C ASP A 280 -7.67 -1.18 -19.43
N ASP A 281 -7.83 -2.50 -19.51
CA ASP A 281 -8.92 -3.19 -18.81
C ASP A 281 -8.72 -3.13 -17.30
N VAL A 282 -7.48 -3.29 -16.81
CA VAL A 282 -7.15 -3.10 -15.38
C VAL A 282 -7.43 -1.65 -14.95
N VAL A 283 -7.02 -0.66 -15.75
CA VAL A 283 -7.27 0.76 -15.45
C VAL A 283 -8.77 1.05 -15.37
N LYS A 284 -9.59 0.51 -16.27
CA LYS A 284 -11.04 0.67 -16.22
C LYS A 284 -11.63 0.11 -14.91
N VAL A 285 -11.17 -1.07 -14.45
CA VAL A 285 -11.60 -1.61 -13.13
C VAL A 285 -11.20 -0.66 -12.00
N VAL A 286 -9.97 -0.15 -12.01
CA VAL A 286 -9.48 0.78 -10.99
C VAL A 286 -10.30 2.07 -10.97
N VAL A 287 -10.60 2.65 -12.14
CA VAL A 287 -11.41 3.88 -12.25
C VAL A 287 -12.81 3.66 -11.70
N ILE A 288 -13.46 2.56 -12.08
CA ILE A 288 -14.79 2.20 -11.58
C ILE A 288 -14.78 2.09 -10.04
N LEU A 289 -13.76 1.46 -9.48
CA LEU A 289 -13.59 1.33 -8.03
C LEU A 289 -13.33 2.67 -7.33
N VAL A 290 -12.48 3.53 -7.91
CA VAL A 290 -12.19 4.86 -7.36
C VAL A 290 -13.45 5.72 -7.32
N MET A 291 -14.33 5.62 -8.33
CA MET A 291 -15.63 6.31 -8.29
C MET A 291 -16.50 5.83 -7.13
N ILE A 292 -16.46 4.55 -6.74
CA ILE A 292 -17.14 4.05 -5.53
C ILE A 292 -16.59 4.75 -4.28
N PHE A 293 -15.27 4.79 -4.12
CA PHE A 293 -14.65 5.41 -2.95
C PHE A 293 -14.94 6.91 -2.85
N ILE A 294 -14.92 7.62 -3.97
CA ILE A 294 -15.25 9.06 -4.01
C ILE A 294 -16.72 9.29 -3.64
N VAL A 295 -17.65 8.48 -4.15
CA VAL A 295 -19.08 8.62 -3.81
C VAL A 295 -19.31 8.32 -2.33
N ILE A 296 -18.62 7.33 -1.76
CA ILE A 296 -18.71 7.00 -0.33
C ILE A 296 -18.08 8.10 0.54
N ASP A 297 -16.94 8.66 0.15
CA ASP A 297 -16.31 9.79 0.84
C ASP A 297 -17.18 11.06 0.74
N PHE A 298 -17.80 11.31 -0.42
CA PHE A 298 -18.73 12.41 -0.60
C PHE A 298 -19.98 12.25 0.29
N ILE A 299 -20.57 11.05 0.35
CA ILE A 299 -21.72 10.75 1.23
C ILE A 299 -21.30 10.83 2.70
N SER A 300 -20.12 10.35 3.08
CA SER A 300 -19.59 10.43 4.45
C SER A 300 -19.36 11.89 4.88
N ASN A 301 -18.82 12.72 3.99
CA ASN A 301 -18.66 14.15 4.22
C ASN A 301 -19.99 14.90 4.22
N LEU A 302 -20.94 14.51 3.36
CA LEU A 302 -22.29 15.05 3.33
C LEU A 302 -23.05 14.67 4.60
N MET A 303 -22.91 13.45 5.12
CA MET A 303 -23.50 13.05 6.40
C MET A 303 -22.87 13.75 7.61
N ARG A 304 -21.58 14.11 7.54
CA ARG A 304 -20.96 15.01 8.52
C ARG A 304 -21.49 16.43 8.43
N ALA A 305 -21.74 16.93 7.21
CA ALA A 305 -22.33 18.25 6.99
C ALA A 305 -23.80 18.30 7.46
N ILE A 306 -24.59 17.27 7.17
CA ILE A 306 -26.01 17.18 7.57
C ILE A 306 -26.15 17.03 9.11
N LYS A 307 -25.20 16.38 9.79
CA LYS A 307 -25.15 16.38 11.27
C LYS A 307 -24.80 17.73 11.89
N PHE A 308 -24.27 18.68 11.13
CA PHE A 308 -24.00 20.05 11.59
C PHE A 308 -25.13 21.04 11.27
N THR A 309 -26.18 20.62 10.54
CA THR A 309 -27.28 21.51 10.11
C THR A 309 -28.53 21.45 11.00
N ILE A 310 -28.49 20.76 12.15
CA ILE A 310 -29.57 20.84 13.16
C ILE A 310 -28.98 21.15 14.54
N ILE A 311 -28.22 22.25 14.66
CA ILE A 311 -28.17 23.09 15.86
C ILE A 311 -28.03 24.52 15.37
N LEU A 312 -29.19 25.17 15.17
CA LEU A 312 -29.30 26.60 14.95
C LEU A 312 -30.30 27.10 15.99
N PRO A 313 -29.89 27.58 17.17
CA PRO A 313 -30.67 28.57 17.86
C PRO A 313 -30.34 29.91 17.23
N LEU A 314 -31.33 30.38 16.48
CA LEU A 314 -31.54 31.76 16.15
C LEU A 314 -31.64 32.60 17.44
N PHE A 315 -30.91 33.72 17.42
CA PHE A 315 -31.16 35.00 18.09
C PHE A 315 -30.99 35.17 19.62
N PHE A 316 -30.13 36.17 19.92
CA PHE A 316 -29.89 36.94 21.15
C PHE A 316 -29.39 36.21 22.40
#